data_AF-A0A4R9GL32-F1
#
_entry.id   AF-A0A4R9GL32-F1
#
_cell.length_a   1.000
_cell.length_b   1.000
_cell.length_c   1.000
_cell.angle_alpha   90.00
_cell.angle_beta   90.00
_cell.angle_gamma   90.00
#
_symmetry.space_group_name_H-M   'P 1'
#
loop_
_entity.id
_entity.type
_entity.pdbx_description
1 polymer ?
#
loop_
_entity_poly.entity_id
_entity_poly.type
_entity_poly.pdbx_seq_one_letter_code
_entity_poly.pdbx_strand_id
1 'polypeptide(L)'
;MAVVALQRNRPVDGFNDKEKAKRIIKWIRRTDSQVRQKLGFLKYQNEIGFGITIGSAFGMIVLGGLYVAGLIPFWVCIIGNGILASFLHEMEHDLIHSLYFKENPRMQNFLFWVVWLFRANTVNPWFRKEIHLLHHKLSGNREDIEERFISNGMPFGWRRFLVMVDPIMAVVLQGPRIRKDAIHYLKKIKASPIKGPFRSIFLLLWYSFLIWGLFSGLNWLLGNPLKESGWVQSLHSFLNTAAVVYLIPCWLRQTSIQIVSSNMHYYGDVKGLYQQTQVLDSWWVLPLHLFCFNFGATHGIHHFVVSQPFYLRQMVAPYLKPVLKRYGIRFNDFESMLHGNRYEKDPVGFLEPA
;
A
#
# COMPACT_ATOMS: atom_id res chain seq x y z
N MET A 1 29.81 11.41 20.44
CA MET A 1 29.85 10.83 21.81
C MET A 1 28.54 10.98 22.61
N ALA A 2 27.41 11.44 22.05
CA ALA A 2 26.14 11.61 22.79
C ALA A 2 25.04 10.57 22.46
N VAL A 3 25.40 9.42 21.88
CA VAL A 3 24.42 8.40 21.42
C VAL A 3 24.41 7.14 22.32
N VAL A 4 25.34 7.02 23.28
CA VAL A 4 25.49 5.78 24.08
C VAL A 4 24.78 5.84 25.46
N ALA A 5 24.28 7.00 25.91
CA ALA A 5 23.80 7.16 27.29
C ALA A 5 22.30 6.92 27.54
N LEU A 6 21.56 6.21 26.67
CA LEU A 6 20.12 5.93 26.86
C LEU A 6 19.79 4.46 27.22
N GLN A 7 20.80 3.64 27.50
CA GLN A 7 20.66 2.27 27.99
C GLN A 7 20.55 2.19 29.52
N ARG A 8 19.62 2.95 30.13
CA ARG A 8 19.08 2.54 31.43
C ARG A 8 17.80 1.76 31.19
N ASN A 9 17.88 0.45 31.45
CA ASN A 9 16.80 -0.52 31.47
C ASN A 9 15.72 -0.04 32.45
N ARG A 10 14.71 0.69 31.96
CA ARG A 10 13.38 0.59 32.58
C ARG A 10 12.81 -0.75 32.10
N PRO A 11 12.37 -1.64 33.00
CA PRO A 11 11.73 -2.88 32.60
C PRO A 11 10.47 -2.50 31.81
N VAL A 12 10.52 -2.76 30.50
CA VAL A 12 9.39 -2.56 29.60
C VAL A 12 8.29 -3.56 29.94
N ASP A 13 8.66 -4.68 30.55
CA ASP A 13 7.84 -5.82 30.91
C ASP A 13 6.76 -5.48 31.96
N GLY A 14 6.92 -4.38 32.71
CA GLY A 14 5.91 -3.89 33.65
C GLY A 14 4.81 -3.02 33.04
N PHE A 15 4.92 -2.63 31.76
CA PHE A 15 3.91 -1.79 31.10
C PHE A 15 2.87 -2.64 30.39
N ASN A 16 1.59 -2.27 30.55
CA ASN A 16 0.54 -2.81 29.69
C ASN A 16 0.62 -2.24 28.26
N ASP A 17 -0.08 -2.86 27.32
CA ASP A 17 -0.05 -2.49 25.89
C ASP A 17 -0.43 -1.03 25.62
N LYS A 18 -1.38 -0.48 26.39
CA LYS A 18 -1.79 0.94 26.27
C LYS A 18 -0.67 1.89 26.70
N GLU A 19 0.05 1.55 27.75
CA GLU A 19 1.21 2.32 28.21
C GLU A 19 2.40 2.22 27.24
N LYS A 20 2.65 1.03 26.70
CA LYS A 20 3.65 0.81 25.64
C LYS A 20 3.33 1.68 24.42
N ALA A 21 2.09 1.64 23.92
CA ALA A 21 1.65 2.49 22.80
C ALA A 21 1.83 3.99 23.07
N LYS A 22 1.43 4.48 24.24
CA LYS A 22 1.62 5.89 24.63
C LYS A 22 3.09 6.30 24.63
N ARG A 23 3.98 5.42 25.10
CA ARG A 23 5.43 5.68 25.12
C ARG A 23 6.03 5.66 23.71
N ILE A 24 5.61 4.73 22.85
CA ILE A 24 5.98 4.70 21.44
C ILE A 24 5.58 6.01 20.76
N ILE A 25 4.34 6.48 20.93
CA ILE A 25 3.86 7.76 20.39
C ILE A 25 4.74 8.94 20.86
N LYS A 26 5.12 8.96 22.14
CA LYS A 26 6.01 10.00 22.69
C LYS A 26 7.39 9.97 22.04
N TRP A 27 7.94 8.78 21.79
CA TRP A 27 9.20 8.62 21.09
C TRP A 27 9.13 9.08 19.63
N ILE A 28 8.06 8.71 18.92
CA ILE A 28 7.82 9.16 17.53
C ILE A 28 7.77 10.69 17.48
N ARG A 29 6.89 11.32 18.27
CA ARG A 29 6.74 12.79 18.29
C ARG A 29 8.03 13.52 18.67
N ARG A 30 8.80 12.98 19.62
CA ARG A 30 10.10 13.55 20.01
C ARG A 30 11.08 13.48 18.84
N THR A 31 11.18 12.34 18.18
CA THR A 31 12.11 12.11 17.07
C THR A 31 11.73 13.00 15.87
N ASP A 32 10.44 13.11 15.57
CA ASP A 32 9.91 14.02 14.54
C ASP A 32 10.31 15.47 14.81
N SER A 33 10.11 15.95 16.05
CA SER A 33 10.47 17.30 16.44
C SER A 33 11.98 17.55 16.29
N GLN A 34 12.82 16.59 16.70
CA GLN A 34 14.27 16.70 16.55
C GLN A 34 14.70 16.75 15.08
N VAL A 35 14.11 15.93 14.21
CA VAL A 35 14.42 15.95 12.78
C VAL A 35 13.94 17.24 12.12
N ARG A 36 12.74 17.71 12.44
CA ARG A 36 12.20 18.99 11.93
C ARG A 36 13.00 20.21 12.39
N GLN A 37 13.54 20.20 13.61
CA GLN A 37 14.44 21.25 14.09
C GLN A 37 15.77 21.28 13.33
N LYS A 38 16.29 20.10 12.93
CA LYS A 38 17.54 19.98 12.17
C LYS A 38 17.37 20.31 10.69
N LEU A 39 16.27 19.90 10.08
CA LEU A 39 16.01 20.02 8.65
C LEU A 39 14.95 21.09 8.38
N GLY A 40 15.40 22.34 8.26
CA GLY A 40 14.51 23.51 8.14
C GLY A 40 13.56 23.49 6.93
N PHE A 41 13.86 22.72 5.88
CA PHE A 41 12.97 22.60 4.72
C PHE A 41 11.68 21.81 5.02
N LEU A 42 11.65 20.98 6.08
CA LEU A 42 10.47 20.19 6.46
C LEU A 42 9.27 21.02 6.93
N LYS A 43 9.45 22.34 7.12
CA LYS A 43 8.35 23.28 7.36
C LYS A 43 7.49 23.51 6.12
N TYR A 44 8.03 23.30 4.92
CA TYR A 44 7.35 23.45 3.64
C TYR A 44 6.61 22.17 3.24
N GLN A 45 5.79 21.64 4.17
CA GLN A 45 5.16 20.33 4.01
C GLN A 45 4.26 20.28 2.76
N ASN A 46 3.49 21.34 2.48
CA ASN A 46 2.62 21.42 1.31
C ASN A 46 3.41 21.38 0.00
N GLU A 47 4.49 22.14 -0.07
CA GLU A 47 5.37 22.24 -1.23
C GLU A 47 6.08 20.91 -1.49
N ILE A 48 6.54 20.23 -0.43
CA ILE A 48 7.13 18.88 -0.55
C ILE A 48 6.09 17.89 -1.09
N GLY A 49 4.89 17.86 -0.51
CA GLY A 49 3.83 16.96 -0.95
C GLY A 49 3.38 17.20 -2.40
N PHE A 50 3.27 18.48 -2.79
CA PHE A 50 3.01 18.87 -4.18
C PHE A 50 4.16 18.44 -5.10
N GLY A 51 5.41 18.74 -4.73
CA GLY A 51 6.60 18.40 -5.50
C GLY A 51 6.76 16.91 -5.72
N ILE A 52 6.54 16.08 -4.69
CA ILE A 52 6.57 14.62 -4.81
C ILE A 52 5.45 14.15 -5.75
N THR A 53 4.23 14.67 -5.62
CA THR A 53 3.09 14.25 -6.44
C THR A 53 3.29 14.59 -7.91
N ILE A 54 3.57 15.86 -8.21
CA ILE A 54 3.76 16.33 -9.58
C ILE A 54 5.06 15.80 -10.18
N GLY A 55 6.14 15.78 -9.40
CA GLY A 55 7.42 15.23 -9.83
C GLY A 55 7.33 13.74 -10.18
N SER A 56 6.59 12.95 -9.39
CA SER A 56 6.40 11.52 -9.69
C SER A 56 5.52 11.31 -10.93
N ALA A 57 4.42 12.06 -11.05
CA ALA A 57 3.58 12.00 -12.25
C ALA A 57 4.33 12.42 -13.52
N PHE A 58 5.10 13.51 -13.44
CA PHE A 58 5.95 13.98 -14.54
C PHE A 58 7.03 12.96 -14.89
N GLY A 59 7.72 12.41 -13.89
CA GLY A 59 8.72 11.36 -14.11
C GLY A 59 8.14 10.13 -14.81
N MET A 60 6.91 9.74 -14.50
CA MET A 60 6.22 8.64 -15.19
C MET A 60 5.95 8.94 -16.66
N ILE A 61 5.54 10.19 -16.98
CA ILE A 61 5.38 10.64 -18.37
C ILE A 61 6.72 10.62 -19.11
N VAL A 62 7.78 11.14 -18.49
CA VAL A 62 9.13 11.20 -19.09
C VAL A 62 9.65 9.79 -19.37
N LEU A 63 9.59 8.88 -18.41
CA LEU A 63 10.01 7.49 -18.61
C LEU A 63 9.18 6.77 -19.67
N GLY A 64 7.87 7.04 -19.73
CA GLY A 64 7.01 6.55 -20.80
C GLY A 64 7.43 7.07 -22.17
N GLY A 65 7.69 8.38 -22.28
CA GLY A 65 8.14 9.04 -23.51
C GLY A 65 9.51 8.55 -23.97
N LEU A 66 10.47 8.38 -23.05
CA LEU A 66 11.79 7.83 -23.35
C LEU A 66 11.71 6.38 -23.87
N TYR A 67 10.80 5.57 -23.32
CA TYR A 67 10.58 4.21 -23.81
C TYR A 67 9.98 4.22 -25.21
N VAL A 68 8.94 5.03 -25.46
CA VAL A 68 8.31 5.17 -26.78
C VAL A 68 9.28 5.69 -27.83
N ALA A 69 10.22 6.56 -27.43
CA ALA A 69 11.30 7.06 -28.28
C ALA A 69 12.45 6.05 -28.50
N GLY A 70 12.40 4.87 -27.88
CA GLY A 70 13.45 3.84 -28.00
C GLY A 70 14.75 4.17 -27.24
N LEU A 71 14.74 5.16 -26.34
CA LEU A 71 15.93 5.63 -25.62
C LEU A 71 16.24 4.83 -24.36
N ILE A 72 15.24 4.14 -23.81
CA ILE A 72 15.41 3.23 -22.66
C ILE A 72 14.73 1.89 -22.95
N PRO A 73 15.26 0.76 -22.44
CA PRO A 73 14.61 -0.53 -22.57
C PRO A 73 13.36 -0.63 -21.67
N PHE A 74 12.48 -1.57 -22.00
CA PHE A 74 11.19 -1.75 -21.32
C PHE A 74 11.34 -1.92 -19.80
N TRP A 75 12.37 -2.63 -19.32
CA TRP A 75 12.56 -2.91 -17.90
C TRP A 75 12.91 -1.65 -17.08
N VAL A 76 13.64 -0.69 -17.66
CA VAL A 76 13.92 0.62 -17.01
C VAL A 76 12.61 1.38 -16.85
N CYS A 77 11.78 1.41 -17.90
CA CYS A 77 10.47 2.06 -17.85
C CYS A 77 9.59 1.40 -16.79
N ILE A 78 9.52 0.07 -16.76
CA ILE A 78 8.68 -0.68 -15.82
C ILE A 78 9.09 -0.41 -14.37
N ILE A 79 10.40 -0.58 -14.07
CA ILE A 79 10.92 -0.40 -12.72
C ILE A 79 10.76 1.04 -12.28
N GLY A 80 11.17 2.00 -13.12
CA GLY A 80 11.08 3.43 -12.81
C GLY A 80 9.64 3.88 -12.57
N ASN A 81 8.70 3.52 -13.45
CA ASN A 81 7.29 3.87 -13.26
C ASN A 81 6.67 3.16 -12.05
N GLY A 82 7.11 1.94 -11.74
CA GLY A 82 6.67 1.22 -10.54
C GLY A 82 7.09 1.92 -9.25
N ILE A 83 8.34 2.39 -9.19
CA ILE A 83 8.88 3.16 -8.05
C ILE A 83 8.14 4.50 -7.92
N LEU A 84 7.96 5.26 -9.00
CA LEU A 84 7.25 6.55 -8.95
C LEU A 84 5.77 6.36 -8.56
N ALA A 85 5.12 5.30 -9.03
CA ALA A 85 3.78 4.94 -8.60
C ALA A 85 3.73 4.57 -7.10
N SER A 86 4.81 4.03 -6.52
CA SER A 86 4.89 3.78 -5.09
C SER A 86 4.93 5.07 -4.27
N PHE A 87 5.60 6.12 -4.76
CA PHE A 87 5.59 7.43 -4.09
C PHE A 87 4.20 8.06 -4.16
N LEU A 88 3.53 7.96 -5.31
CA LEU A 88 2.15 8.43 -5.46
C LEU A 88 1.18 7.68 -4.53
N HIS A 89 1.44 6.42 -4.20
CA HIS A 89 0.66 5.66 -3.22
C HIS A 89 0.81 6.23 -1.80
N GLU A 90 2.05 6.44 -1.35
CA GLU A 90 2.32 7.06 -0.06
C GLU A 90 1.77 8.48 0.02
N MET A 91 1.84 9.25 -1.08
CA MET A 91 1.21 10.57 -1.16
C MET A 91 -0.30 10.50 -1.01
N GLU A 92 -0.98 9.56 -1.66
CA GLU A 92 -2.42 9.37 -1.46
C GLU A 92 -2.72 9.03 -0.01
N HIS A 93 -1.91 8.15 0.60
CA HIS A 93 -2.06 7.74 1.97
C HIS A 93 -1.85 8.89 2.99
N ASP A 94 -1.00 9.86 2.70
CA ASP A 94 -0.92 11.08 3.48
C ASP A 94 -2.09 12.05 3.19
N LEU A 95 -2.52 12.16 1.92
CA LEU A 95 -3.63 13.05 1.51
C LEU A 95 -4.98 12.62 2.10
N ILE A 96 -5.23 11.32 2.28
CA ILE A 96 -6.43 10.82 2.95
C ILE A 96 -6.50 11.26 4.42
N HIS A 97 -5.36 11.45 5.09
CA HIS A 97 -5.27 12.07 6.42
C HIS A 97 -5.24 13.60 6.38
N SER A 98 -5.39 14.20 5.21
CA SER A 98 -5.42 15.65 4.99
C SER A 98 -4.14 16.35 5.49
N LEU A 99 -2.99 15.70 5.32
CA LEU A 99 -1.68 16.23 5.77
C LEU A 99 -1.17 17.38 4.91
N TYR A 100 -1.66 17.51 3.68
CA TYR A 100 -1.28 18.57 2.74
C TYR A 100 -2.49 19.39 2.35
N PHE A 101 -2.29 20.71 2.23
CA PHE A 101 -3.29 21.67 1.79
C PHE A 101 -4.61 21.52 2.55
N LYS A 102 -4.53 21.33 3.88
CA LYS A 102 -5.68 21.02 4.75
C LYS A 102 -6.86 21.98 4.56
N GLU A 103 -6.54 23.27 4.46
CA GLU A 103 -7.52 24.36 4.30
C GLU A 103 -7.88 24.66 2.83
N ASN A 104 -7.35 23.90 1.87
CA ASN A 104 -7.64 24.06 0.44
C ASN A 104 -8.16 22.76 -0.18
N PRO A 105 -9.49 22.51 -0.09
CA PRO A 105 -10.10 21.31 -0.66
C PRO A 105 -9.93 21.19 -2.17
N ARG A 106 -9.83 22.30 -2.91
CA ARG A 106 -9.61 22.28 -4.36
C ARG A 106 -8.26 21.66 -4.69
N MET A 107 -7.21 22.07 -3.98
CA MET A 107 -5.87 21.51 -4.15
C MET A 107 -5.81 20.03 -3.72
N GLN A 108 -6.44 19.65 -2.61
CA GLN A 108 -6.52 18.24 -2.22
C GLN A 108 -7.22 17.37 -3.28
N ASN A 109 -8.34 17.84 -3.82
CA ASN A 109 -9.06 17.13 -4.87
C ASN A 109 -8.22 17.02 -6.16
N PHE A 110 -7.47 18.08 -6.52
CA PHE A 110 -6.53 18.03 -7.63
C PHE A 110 -5.44 16.99 -7.41
N LEU A 111 -4.81 16.96 -6.23
CA LEU A 111 -3.79 15.96 -5.91
C LEU A 111 -4.38 14.54 -5.88
N PHE A 112 -5.59 14.34 -5.37
CA PHE A 112 -6.30 13.06 -5.47
C PHE A 112 -6.54 12.63 -6.92
N TRP A 113 -6.89 13.56 -7.80
CA TRP A 113 -7.00 13.26 -9.23
C TRP A 113 -5.66 12.82 -9.82
N VAL A 114 -4.57 13.55 -9.54
CA VAL A 114 -3.24 13.20 -10.07
C VAL A 114 -2.80 11.83 -9.56
N VAL A 115 -2.81 11.58 -8.25
CA VAL A 115 -2.35 10.29 -7.71
C VAL A 115 -3.18 9.10 -8.23
N TRP A 116 -4.46 9.31 -8.55
CA TRP A 116 -5.34 8.26 -9.07
C TRP A 116 -5.20 8.02 -10.56
N LEU A 117 -5.09 9.08 -11.38
CA LEU A 117 -4.91 8.95 -12.82
C LEU A 117 -3.63 8.19 -13.18
N PHE A 118 -2.59 8.32 -12.36
CA PHE A 118 -1.34 7.58 -12.55
C PHE A 118 -1.36 6.18 -11.92
N ARG A 119 -2.50 5.77 -11.33
CA ARG A 119 -2.67 4.51 -10.58
C ARG A 119 -4.11 3.98 -10.69
N ALA A 120 -4.69 4.00 -11.89
CA ALA A 120 -6.12 3.78 -12.10
C ALA A 120 -6.59 2.34 -11.82
N ASN A 121 -5.66 1.40 -11.56
CA ASN A 121 -5.99 0.03 -11.18
C ASN A 121 -6.58 -0.12 -9.78
N THR A 122 -6.41 0.89 -8.92
CA THR A 122 -6.95 0.90 -7.56
C THR A 122 -8.29 1.63 -7.46
N VAL A 123 -9.00 1.43 -6.36
CA VAL A 123 -10.17 2.26 -6.03
C VAL A 123 -9.81 3.75 -5.98
N ASN A 124 -10.78 4.61 -6.23
CA ASN A 124 -10.55 6.05 -6.25
C ASN A 124 -10.21 6.58 -4.83
N PRO A 125 -9.35 7.60 -4.69
CA PRO A 125 -8.88 8.09 -3.40
C PRO A 125 -9.97 8.62 -2.47
N TRP A 126 -11.09 9.12 -2.99
CA TRP A 126 -12.20 9.61 -2.17
C TRP A 126 -12.89 8.47 -1.43
N PHE A 127 -13.18 7.37 -2.13
CA PHE A 127 -13.67 6.15 -1.51
C PHE A 127 -12.63 5.55 -0.56
N ARG A 128 -11.36 5.49 -1.00
CA ARG A 128 -10.28 4.97 -0.16
C ARG A 128 -10.10 5.77 1.13
N LYS A 129 -10.25 7.10 1.10
CA LYS A 129 -10.20 7.96 2.29
C LYS A 129 -11.17 7.51 3.37
N GLU A 130 -12.41 7.22 3.00
CA GLU A 130 -13.44 6.85 3.97
C GLU A 130 -13.19 5.46 4.57
N ILE A 131 -12.83 4.45 3.76
CA ILE A 131 -12.49 3.11 4.29
C ILE A 131 -11.20 3.13 5.11
N HIS A 132 -10.22 3.96 4.76
CA HIS A 132 -8.96 4.04 5.48
C HIS A 132 -9.10 4.71 6.84
N LEU A 133 -9.89 5.79 6.93
CA LEU A 133 -10.19 6.41 8.22
C LEU A 133 -10.99 5.48 9.13
N LEU A 134 -11.79 4.57 8.58
CA LEU A 134 -12.44 3.49 9.33
C LEU A 134 -11.44 2.41 9.75
N HIS A 135 -10.51 2.04 8.87
CA HIS A 135 -9.45 1.07 9.16
C HIS A 135 -8.64 1.47 10.40
N HIS A 136 -8.23 2.74 10.58
CA HIS A 136 -7.54 3.16 11.82
C HIS A 136 -8.33 2.90 13.11
N LYS A 137 -9.67 2.90 13.02
CA LYS A 137 -10.55 2.65 14.16
C LYS A 137 -10.85 1.16 14.36
N LEU A 138 -10.88 0.39 13.28
CA LEU A 138 -11.35 -0.99 13.24
C LEU A 138 -10.25 -2.00 12.89
N SER A 139 -9.00 -1.56 12.80
CA SER A 139 -7.88 -2.38 12.32
C SER A 139 -7.79 -3.67 13.12
N GLY A 140 -7.77 -4.78 12.38
CA GLY A 140 -7.77 -6.14 12.91
C GLY A 140 -9.14 -6.73 13.25
N ASN A 141 -10.23 -5.96 13.12
CA ASN A 141 -11.58 -6.47 13.33
C ASN A 141 -12.21 -7.02 12.03
N ARG A 142 -13.32 -7.75 12.17
CA ARG A 142 -14.05 -8.31 11.01
C ARG A 142 -14.64 -7.21 10.13
N GLU A 143 -14.90 -6.03 10.68
CA GLU A 143 -15.46 -4.87 9.99
C GLU A 143 -14.40 -4.02 9.27
N ASP A 144 -13.11 -4.38 9.36
CA ASP A 144 -12.03 -3.69 8.66
C ASP A 144 -12.11 -3.94 7.14
N ILE A 145 -12.73 -2.99 6.43
CA ILE A 145 -12.98 -3.11 4.99
C ILE A 145 -11.67 -3.04 4.19
N GLU A 146 -10.76 -2.13 4.51
CA GLU A 146 -9.58 -1.86 3.67
C GLU A 146 -8.65 -3.08 3.64
N GLU A 147 -8.27 -3.58 4.82
CA GLU A 147 -7.31 -4.68 4.92
C GLU A 147 -7.91 -6.03 4.50
N ARG A 148 -9.20 -6.26 4.75
CA ARG A 148 -9.85 -7.51 4.31
C ARG A 148 -9.98 -7.60 2.80
N PHE A 149 -10.20 -6.48 2.10
CA PHE A 149 -10.21 -6.49 0.63
C PHE A 149 -8.86 -6.86 0.04
N ILE A 150 -7.76 -6.66 0.77
CA ILE A 150 -6.41 -7.07 0.35
C ILE A 150 -5.93 -8.36 1.02
N SER A 151 -6.88 -9.18 1.51
CA SER A 151 -6.68 -10.53 2.03
C SER A 151 -6.32 -10.69 3.52
N ASN A 152 -6.31 -9.62 4.32
CA ASN A 152 -6.12 -9.78 5.77
C ASN A 152 -7.24 -10.67 6.37
N GLY A 153 -6.88 -11.58 7.28
CA GLY A 153 -7.78 -12.60 7.82
C GLY A 153 -7.95 -13.85 6.97
N MET A 154 -7.29 -13.96 5.81
CA MET A 154 -7.31 -15.18 4.98
C MET A 154 -6.06 -16.05 5.25
N PRO A 155 -6.20 -17.37 5.48
CA PRO A 155 -5.05 -18.26 5.55
C PRO A 155 -4.31 -18.32 4.21
N PHE A 156 -3.03 -18.69 4.25
CA PHE A 156 -2.23 -18.83 3.04
C PHE A 156 -2.81 -19.90 2.09
N GLY A 157 -2.80 -19.61 0.79
CA GLY A 157 -3.31 -20.51 -0.24
C GLY A 157 -3.73 -19.77 -1.51
N TRP A 158 -4.14 -20.52 -2.54
CA TRP A 158 -4.44 -19.97 -3.86
C TRP A 158 -5.51 -18.89 -3.87
N ARG A 159 -6.55 -19.02 -3.04
CA ARG A 159 -7.59 -17.98 -2.91
C ARG A 159 -7.00 -16.66 -2.40
N ARG A 160 -6.12 -16.71 -1.39
CA ARG A 160 -5.45 -15.52 -0.84
C ARG A 160 -4.52 -14.89 -1.88
N PHE A 161 -3.75 -15.71 -2.58
CA PHE A 161 -2.87 -15.25 -3.66
C PHE A 161 -3.65 -14.49 -4.73
N LEU A 162 -4.77 -15.03 -5.21
CA LEU A 162 -5.62 -14.36 -6.19
C LEU A 162 -6.14 -13.00 -5.69
N VAL A 163 -6.58 -12.92 -4.43
CA VAL A 163 -7.03 -11.66 -3.82
C VAL A 163 -5.92 -10.61 -3.73
N MET A 164 -4.67 -11.01 -3.43
CA MET A 164 -3.53 -10.09 -3.32
C MET A 164 -2.95 -9.63 -4.67
N VAL A 165 -3.23 -10.36 -5.75
CA VAL A 165 -2.69 -10.03 -7.08
C VAL A 165 -3.72 -9.34 -7.94
N ASP A 166 -4.99 -9.74 -7.84
CA ASP A 166 -6.02 -9.34 -8.78
C ASP A 166 -7.20 -8.60 -8.10
N PRO A 167 -7.48 -7.34 -8.48
CA PRO A 167 -8.51 -6.53 -7.84
C PRO A 167 -9.94 -6.97 -8.20
N ILE A 168 -10.16 -7.74 -9.27
CA ILE A 168 -11.46 -8.37 -9.54
C ILE A 168 -11.64 -9.54 -8.59
N MET A 169 -10.62 -10.40 -8.45
CA MET A 169 -10.66 -11.52 -7.51
C MET A 169 -10.84 -11.06 -6.07
N ALA A 170 -10.21 -9.94 -5.68
CA ALA A 170 -10.46 -9.30 -4.39
C ALA A 170 -11.94 -9.00 -4.16
N VAL A 171 -12.61 -8.35 -5.14
CA VAL A 171 -14.03 -8.01 -5.03
C VAL A 171 -14.92 -9.25 -5.04
N VAL A 172 -14.65 -10.20 -5.94
CA VAL A 172 -15.48 -11.42 -6.10
C VAL A 172 -15.37 -12.34 -4.89
N LEU A 173 -14.15 -12.58 -4.40
CA LEU A 173 -13.90 -13.55 -3.34
C LEU A 173 -14.15 -13.01 -1.93
N GLN A 174 -13.86 -11.72 -1.68
CA GLN A 174 -14.01 -11.12 -0.35
C GLN A 174 -15.28 -10.25 -0.20
N GLY A 175 -15.76 -9.65 -1.29
CA GLY A 175 -16.86 -8.69 -1.28
C GLY A 175 -18.13 -9.18 -0.56
N PRO A 176 -18.64 -10.40 -0.83
CA PRO A 176 -19.82 -10.91 -0.14
C PRO A 176 -19.65 -11.01 1.39
N ARG A 177 -18.49 -11.49 1.85
CA ARG A 177 -18.18 -11.63 3.29
C ARG A 177 -18.00 -10.27 3.95
N ILE A 178 -17.22 -9.38 3.34
CA ILE A 178 -17.03 -8.01 3.84
C ILE A 178 -18.35 -7.26 3.87
N ARG A 179 -19.20 -7.43 2.86
CA ARG A 179 -20.54 -6.85 2.84
C ARG A 179 -21.38 -7.35 3.99
N LYS A 180 -21.38 -8.66 4.29
CA LYS A 180 -22.11 -9.22 5.43
C LYS A 180 -21.61 -8.62 6.75
N ASP A 181 -20.30 -8.60 6.97
CA ASP A 181 -19.72 -8.22 8.25
C ASP A 181 -19.71 -6.70 8.50
N ALA A 182 -19.50 -5.90 7.44
CA ALA A 182 -19.29 -4.46 7.54
C ALA A 182 -20.44 -3.62 6.95
N ILE A 183 -21.63 -4.20 6.70
CA ILE A 183 -22.74 -3.50 6.03
C ILE A 183 -23.09 -2.14 6.66
N HIS A 184 -23.05 -2.08 8.00
CA HIS A 184 -23.38 -0.86 8.74
C HIS A 184 -22.39 0.28 8.46
N TYR A 185 -21.11 -0.04 8.28
CA TYR A 185 -20.07 0.93 7.91
C TYR A 185 -20.12 1.27 6.42
N LEU A 186 -20.31 0.27 5.55
CA LEU A 186 -20.43 0.48 4.11
C LEU A 186 -21.57 1.45 3.75
N LYS A 187 -22.72 1.35 4.44
CA LYS A 187 -23.86 2.27 4.24
C LYS A 187 -23.56 3.73 4.63
N LYS A 188 -22.53 3.98 5.45
CA LYS A 188 -22.12 5.33 5.87
C LYS A 188 -21.09 5.96 4.94
N ILE A 189 -20.51 5.18 4.03
CA ILE A 189 -19.54 5.68 3.06
C ILE A 189 -20.28 6.55 2.04
N LYS A 190 -19.83 7.79 1.86
CA LYS A 190 -20.46 8.77 0.97
C LYS A 190 -19.87 8.72 -0.44
N ALA A 191 -18.56 8.56 -0.56
CA ALA A 191 -17.89 8.46 -1.83
C ALA A 191 -18.23 7.15 -2.55
N SER A 192 -18.60 7.23 -3.82
CA SER A 192 -18.82 6.04 -4.64
C SER A 192 -17.49 5.30 -4.87
N PRO A 193 -17.45 3.95 -4.77
CA PRO A 193 -16.27 3.16 -5.14
C PRO A 193 -15.98 3.24 -6.65
N ILE A 194 -17.01 3.48 -7.48
CA ILE A 194 -16.89 3.65 -8.92
C ILE A 194 -16.91 5.14 -9.23
N LYS A 195 -15.86 5.62 -9.90
CA LYS A 195 -15.74 6.99 -10.36
C LYS A 195 -15.22 6.94 -11.80
N GLY A 196 -15.94 7.52 -12.75
CA GLY A 196 -15.57 7.55 -14.17
C GLY A 196 -15.25 6.17 -14.79
N PRO A 197 -14.70 6.15 -16.02
CA PRO A 197 -14.37 4.92 -16.72
C PRO A 197 -12.92 4.44 -16.48
N PHE A 198 -12.07 5.21 -15.80
CA PHE A 198 -10.62 4.98 -15.75
C PHE A 198 -10.20 3.60 -15.25
N ARG A 199 -10.80 3.13 -14.15
CA ARG A 199 -10.51 1.78 -13.62
C ARG A 199 -10.98 0.70 -14.60
N SER A 200 -12.16 0.86 -15.20
CA SER A 200 -12.69 -0.09 -16.16
C SER A 200 -11.83 -0.16 -17.43
N ILE A 201 -11.35 0.99 -17.91
CA ILE A 201 -10.40 1.09 -19.04
C ILE A 201 -9.09 0.40 -18.67
N PHE A 202 -8.54 0.66 -17.47
CA PHE A 202 -7.33 -0.02 -17.01
C PHE A 202 -7.52 -1.54 -17.04
N LEU A 203 -8.60 -2.05 -16.43
CA LEU A 203 -8.86 -3.48 -16.35
C LEU A 203 -9.08 -4.09 -17.73
N LEU A 204 -9.83 -3.42 -18.61
CA LEU A 204 -10.01 -3.86 -19.99
C LEU A 204 -8.66 -4.02 -20.70
N LEU A 205 -7.82 -2.98 -20.68
CA LEU A 205 -6.48 -3.04 -21.28
C LEU A 205 -5.62 -4.13 -20.65
N TRP A 206 -5.66 -4.27 -19.33
CA TRP A 206 -4.89 -5.29 -18.62
C TRP A 206 -5.28 -6.71 -19.03
N TYR A 207 -6.57 -7.05 -18.98
CA TYR A 207 -7.00 -8.40 -19.35
C TYR A 207 -6.89 -8.65 -20.85
N SER A 208 -7.09 -7.64 -21.70
CA SER A 208 -6.76 -7.76 -23.13
C SER A 208 -5.28 -8.09 -23.33
N PHE A 209 -4.37 -7.42 -22.62
CA PHE A 209 -2.93 -7.69 -22.69
C PHE A 209 -2.61 -9.13 -22.25
N LEU A 210 -3.18 -9.58 -21.12
CA LEU A 210 -2.96 -10.94 -20.62
C LEU A 210 -3.51 -12.02 -21.56
N ILE A 211 -4.75 -11.85 -22.06
CA ILE A 211 -5.38 -12.80 -22.98
C ILE A 211 -4.60 -12.89 -24.28
N TRP A 212 -4.20 -11.74 -24.84
CA TRP A 212 -3.42 -11.70 -26.07
C TRP A 212 -2.04 -12.34 -25.90
N GLY A 213 -1.36 -12.03 -24.79
CA GLY A 213 -0.07 -12.62 -24.45
C GLY A 213 -0.16 -14.13 -24.25
N LEU A 214 -1.19 -14.61 -23.56
CA LEU A 214 -1.46 -16.05 -23.39
C LEU A 214 -1.71 -16.73 -24.73
N PHE A 215 -2.59 -16.16 -25.57
CA PHE A 215 -2.89 -16.70 -26.89
C PHE A 215 -1.66 -16.74 -27.79
N SER A 216 -0.86 -15.66 -27.80
CA SER A 216 0.39 -15.57 -28.57
C SER A 216 1.42 -16.60 -28.08
N GLY A 217 1.58 -16.73 -26.76
CA GLY A 217 2.49 -17.69 -26.14
C GLY A 217 2.12 -19.14 -26.44
N LEU A 218 0.83 -19.49 -26.36
CA LEU A 218 0.34 -20.83 -26.70
C LEU A 218 0.60 -21.17 -28.18
N ASN A 219 0.31 -20.24 -29.09
CA ASN A 219 0.58 -20.41 -30.52
C ASN A 219 2.07 -20.59 -30.80
N TRP A 220 2.93 -19.82 -30.14
CA TRP A 220 4.38 -19.99 -30.22
C TRP A 220 4.84 -21.38 -29.71
N LEU A 221 4.33 -21.83 -28.57
CA LEU A 221 4.62 -23.15 -28.00
C LEU A 221 4.17 -24.31 -28.91
N LEU A 222 3.07 -24.12 -29.64
CA LEU A 222 2.55 -25.10 -30.61
C LEU A 222 3.24 -25.02 -31.98
N GLY A 223 4.30 -24.21 -32.13
CA GLY A 223 5.04 -24.06 -33.39
C GLY A 223 4.33 -23.22 -34.47
N ASN A 224 3.24 -22.52 -34.11
CA ASN A 224 2.43 -21.72 -35.01
C ASN A 224 2.42 -20.23 -34.59
N PRO A 225 3.57 -19.54 -34.54
CA PRO A 225 3.63 -18.15 -34.07
C PRO A 225 2.73 -17.24 -34.91
N LEU A 226 1.95 -16.41 -34.22
CA LEU A 226 1.00 -15.50 -34.86
C LEU A 226 1.74 -14.47 -35.71
N LYS A 227 1.31 -14.32 -36.96
CA LYS A 227 1.75 -13.27 -37.87
C LYS A 227 0.63 -12.25 -38.02
N GLU A 228 0.70 -11.18 -37.25
CA GLU A 228 -0.28 -10.11 -37.26
C GLU A 228 0.08 -9.06 -38.31
N SER A 229 -0.95 -8.48 -38.94
CA SER A 229 -0.79 -7.42 -39.93
C SER A 229 -1.92 -6.40 -39.85
N GLY A 230 -1.69 -5.20 -40.39
CA GLY A 230 -2.70 -4.15 -40.44
C GLY A 230 -3.10 -3.65 -39.05
N TRP A 231 -4.38 -3.34 -38.87
CA TRP A 231 -4.88 -2.72 -37.63
C TRP A 231 -4.71 -3.61 -36.39
N VAL A 232 -4.72 -4.94 -36.55
CA VAL A 232 -4.52 -5.92 -35.46
C VAL A 232 -3.13 -5.75 -34.85
N GLN A 233 -2.10 -5.67 -35.70
CA GLN A 233 -0.72 -5.44 -35.28
C GLN A 233 -0.57 -4.10 -34.56
N SER A 234 -1.18 -3.04 -35.09
CA SER A 234 -1.16 -1.72 -34.46
C SER A 234 -1.80 -1.72 -33.07
N LEU A 235 -2.94 -2.42 -32.92
CA LEU A 235 -3.63 -2.55 -31.63
C LEU A 235 -2.78 -3.34 -30.62
N HIS A 236 -2.18 -4.45 -31.03
CA HIS A 236 -1.30 -5.23 -30.17
C HIS A 236 -0.04 -4.44 -29.77
N SER A 237 0.56 -3.69 -30.71
CA SER A 237 1.70 -2.80 -30.42
C SER A 237 1.34 -1.70 -29.41
N PHE A 238 0.16 -1.08 -29.56
CA PHE A 238 -0.35 -0.12 -28.58
C PHE A 238 -0.51 -0.77 -27.20
N LEU A 239 -1.09 -1.97 -27.15
CA LEU A 239 -1.34 -2.71 -25.92
C LEU A 239 -0.04 -3.07 -25.18
N ASN A 240 0.98 -3.52 -25.92
CA ASN A 240 2.31 -3.80 -25.38
C ASN A 240 2.98 -2.51 -24.85
N THR A 241 2.83 -1.40 -25.57
CA THR A 241 3.32 -0.10 -25.12
C THR A 241 2.62 0.35 -23.84
N ALA A 242 1.29 0.25 -23.78
CA ALA A 242 0.51 0.57 -22.59
C ALA A 242 0.89 -0.33 -21.40
N ALA A 243 1.15 -1.62 -21.65
CA ALA A 243 1.58 -2.56 -20.63
C ALA A 243 2.92 -2.15 -20.00
N VAL A 244 3.92 -1.83 -20.83
CA VAL A 244 5.25 -1.39 -20.35
C VAL A 244 5.18 -0.06 -19.62
N VAL A 245 4.51 0.93 -20.20
CA VAL A 245 4.50 2.30 -19.66
C VAL A 245 3.62 2.41 -18.42
N TYR A 246 2.51 1.68 -18.35
CA TYR A 246 1.47 1.98 -17.36
C TYR A 246 0.92 0.75 -16.64
N LEU A 247 0.52 -0.30 -17.36
CA LEU A 247 -0.23 -1.40 -16.74
C LEU A 247 0.63 -2.27 -15.81
N ILE A 248 1.76 -2.79 -16.30
CA ILE A 248 2.68 -3.62 -15.50
C ILE A 248 3.24 -2.83 -14.30
N PRO A 249 3.73 -1.58 -14.44
CA PRO A 249 4.17 -0.78 -13.29
C PRO A 249 3.10 -0.64 -12.20
N CYS A 250 1.88 -0.30 -12.60
CA CYS A 250 0.76 -0.12 -11.67
C CYS A 250 0.37 -1.44 -11.00
N TRP A 251 0.39 -2.54 -11.74
CA TRP A 251 0.08 -3.88 -11.23
C TRP A 251 1.16 -4.35 -10.25
N LEU A 252 2.45 -4.25 -10.60
CA LEU A 252 3.57 -4.58 -9.71
C LEU A 252 3.50 -3.80 -8.39
N ARG A 253 3.25 -2.49 -8.48
CA ARG A 253 3.06 -1.61 -7.32
C ARG A 253 1.88 -2.08 -6.47
N GLN A 254 0.72 -2.35 -7.07
CA GLN A 254 -0.46 -2.84 -6.36
C GLN A 254 -0.20 -4.18 -5.67
N THR A 255 0.32 -5.17 -6.39
CA THR A 255 0.59 -6.51 -5.84
C THR A 255 1.58 -6.41 -4.69
N SER A 256 2.64 -5.60 -4.84
CA SER A 256 3.65 -5.43 -3.78
C SER A 256 3.08 -4.82 -2.51
N ILE A 257 2.28 -3.75 -2.62
CA ILE A 257 1.64 -3.17 -1.43
C ILE A 257 0.59 -4.09 -0.82
N GLN A 258 -0.18 -4.84 -1.63
CA GLN A 258 -1.20 -5.74 -1.10
C GLN A 258 -0.57 -6.90 -0.33
N ILE A 259 0.50 -7.50 -0.86
CA ILE A 259 1.25 -8.54 -0.14
C ILE A 259 1.83 -7.95 1.14
N VAL A 260 2.50 -6.80 1.10
CA VAL A 260 3.15 -6.23 2.29
C VAL A 260 2.14 -5.77 3.35
N SER A 261 1.13 -4.99 2.96
CA SER A 261 0.12 -4.44 3.88
C SER A 261 -0.72 -5.54 4.51
N SER A 262 -1.22 -6.49 3.70
CA SER A 262 -2.03 -7.59 4.23
C SER A 262 -1.27 -8.42 5.25
N ASN A 263 0.04 -8.60 5.07
CA ASN A 263 0.84 -9.45 5.93
C ASN A 263 1.46 -8.71 7.13
N MET A 264 1.40 -7.37 7.16
CA MET A 264 1.86 -6.61 8.32
C MET A 264 0.75 -6.26 9.31
N HIS A 265 -0.51 -6.28 8.87
CA HIS A 265 -1.67 -6.08 9.75
C HIS A 265 -2.11 -7.39 10.38
N TYR A 266 -2.40 -7.37 11.68
CA TYR A 266 -3.00 -8.50 12.37
C TYR A 266 -4.53 -8.51 12.23
N TYR A 267 -5.16 -9.65 12.53
CA TYR A 267 -6.61 -9.89 12.41
C TYR A 267 -7.17 -10.77 13.55
N GLY A 268 -8.42 -10.56 13.94
CA GLY A 268 -9.20 -11.43 14.83
C GLY A 268 -8.98 -11.23 16.34
N ASP A 269 -7.73 -10.98 16.77
CA ASP A 269 -7.34 -10.95 18.19
C ASP A 269 -6.63 -9.64 18.60
N VAL A 270 -6.89 -8.56 17.86
CA VAL A 270 -6.25 -7.27 18.07
C VAL A 270 -6.99 -6.49 19.16
N LYS A 271 -6.40 -6.38 20.36
CA LYS A 271 -7.00 -5.70 21.52
C LYS A 271 -6.89 -4.17 21.46
N GLY A 272 -6.03 -3.66 20.60
CA GLY A 272 -5.86 -2.22 20.39
C GLY A 272 -4.62 -1.87 19.60
N LEU A 273 -4.34 -0.56 19.53
CA LEU A 273 -3.31 0.05 18.68
C LEU A 273 -1.93 -0.64 18.73
N TYR A 274 -1.50 -1.09 19.91
CA TYR A 274 -0.20 -1.75 20.09
C TYR A 274 -0.06 -3.05 19.25
N GLN A 275 -1.17 -3.74 19.00
CA GLN A 275 -1.22 -5.05 18.37
C GLN A 275 -1.65 -5.01 16.90
N GLN A 276 -1.96 -3.82 16.36
CA GLN A 276 -2.54 -3.70 15.01
C GLN A 276 -1.56 -4.13 13.91
N THR A 277 -0.26 -3.85 14.09
CA THR A 277 0.75 -4.07 13.05
C THR A 277 2.03 -4.70 13.60
N GLN A 278 2.74 -5.39 12.71
CA GLN A 278 4.15 -5.74 12.84
C GLN A 278 5.02 -4.88 11.90
N VAL A 279 6.33 -4.89 12.13
CA VAL A 279 7.31 -4.30 11.21
C VAL A 279 7.85 -5.39 10.30
N LEU A 280 7.68 -5.22 8.98
CA LEU A 280 8.31 -6.07 7.96
C LEU A 280 9.53 -5.34 7.42
N ASP A 281 10.73 -5.78 7.75
CA ASP A 281 11.98 -5.15 7.29
C ASP A 281 13.11 -6.12 6.96
N SER A 282 12.79 -7.40 6.84
CA SER A 282 13.71 -8.41 6.35
C SER A 282 14.16 -8.13 4.92
N TRP A 283 15.36 -8.58 4.57
CA TRP A 283 15.88 -8.48 3.21
C TRP A 283 15.00 -9.24 2.18
N TRP A 284 14.28 -10.28 2.61
CA TRP A 284 13.35 -11.03 1.75
C TRP A 284 12.19 -10.19 1.22
N VAL A 285 11.75 -9.15 1.95
CA VAL A 285 10.66 -8.26 1.51
C VAL A 285 11.16 -7.06 0.70
N LEU A 286 12.48 -6.90 0.55
CA LEU A 286 13.09 -5.77 -0.15
C LEU A 286 12.60 -5.62 -1.61
N PRO A 287 12.44 -6.70 -2.42
CA PRO A 287 11.92 -6.55 -3.77
C PRO A 287 10.50 -5.97 -3.80
N LEU A 288 9.65 -6.30 -2.83
CA LEU A 288 8.31 -5.73 -2.70
C LEU A 288 8.38 -4.28 -2.24
N HIS A 289 9.28 -3.97 -1.31
CA HIS A 289 9.52 -2.61 -0.83
C HIS A 289 9.99 -1.64 -1.89
N LEU A 290 10.65 -2.12 -2.96
CA LEU A 290 10.98 -1.29 -4.11
C LEU A 290 9.72 -0.69 -4.74
N PHE A 291 8.63 -1.46 -4.77
CA PHE A 291 7.36 -1.07 -5.38
C PHE A 291 6.27 -0.68 -4.36
N CYS A 292 6.59 -0.62 -3.08
CA CYS A 292 5.71 -0.04 -2.05
C CYS A 292 6.45 0.93 -1.11
N PHE A 293 7.62 1.43 -1.52
CA PHE A 293 8.43 2.40 -0.79
C PHE A 293 8.63 2.11 0.71
N ASN A 294 9.11 0.91 1.03
CA ASN A 294 9.34 0.49 2.42
C ASN A 294 8.10 0.58 3.32
N PHE A 295 6.89 0.46 2.76
CA PHE A 295 5.65 0.51 3.53
C PHE A 295 5.67 -0.46 4.72
N GLY A 296 6.06 -1.72 4.51
CA GLY A 296 6.14 -2.73 5.55
C GLY A 296 7.07 -2.37 6.72
N ALA A 297 8.13 -1.61 6.43
CA ALA A 297 9.12 -1.21 7.43
C ALA A 297 8.69 0.01 8.25
N THR A 298 7.71 0.78 7.79
CA THR A 298 7.42 2.11 8.32
C THR A 298 5.95 2.34 8.66
N HIS A 299 5.02 1.64 8.00
CA HIS A 299 3.59 1.87 8.16
C HIS A 299 3.07 1.61 9.58
N GLY A 300 3.69 0.73 10.36
CA GLY A 300 3.34 0.61 11.78
C GLY A 300 3.49 1.92 12.56
N ILE A 301 4.43 2.79 12.19
CA ILE A 301 4.59 4.14 12.79
C ILE A 301 3.36 5.02 12.48
N HIS A 302 2.78 4.87 11.29
CA HIS A 302 1.58 5.59 10.87
C HIS A 302 0.37 5.30 11.75
N HIS A 303 0.18 4.05 12.16
CA HIS A 303 -0.89 3.68 13.10
C HIS A 303 -0.75 4.41 14.43
N PHE A 304 0.48 4.55 14.93
CA PHE A 304 0.73 5.30 16.16
C PHE A 304 0.57 6.82 15.98
N VAL A 305 0.98 7.37 14.84
CA VAL A 305 0.96 8.82 14.55
C VAL A 305 0.54 9.08 13.09
N VAL A 306 -0.77 9.15 12.85
CA VAL A 306 -1.35 9.39 11.51
C VAL A 306 -1.03 10.77 10.93
N SER A 307 -0.60 11.72 11.77
CA SER A 307 -0.26 13.09 11.38
C SER A 307 1.16 13.23 10.80
N GLN A 308 1.83 12.13 10.50
CA GLN A 308 3.23 12.10 10.08
C GLN A 308 3.34 11.81 8.57
N PRO A 309 3.87 12.76 7.77
CA PRO A 309 4.16 12.53 6.36
C PRO A 309 5.05 11.32 6.12
N PHE A 310 4.81 10.58 5.04
CA PHE A 310 5.57 9.37 4.74
C PHE A 310 7.07 9.63 4.60
N TYR A 311 7.51 10.72 3.97
CA TYR A 311 8.93 11.03 3.82
C TYR A 311 9.61 11.27 5.17
N LEU A 312 8.89 11.89 6.13
CA LEU A 312 9.40 12.08 7.49
C LEU A 312 9.46 10.73 8.21
N ARG A 313 8.41 9.91 8.05
CA ARG A 313 8.34 8.54 8.57
C ARG A 313 9.54 7.70 8.13
N GLN A 314 9.93 7.78 6.86
CA GLN A 314 11.14 7.14 6.34
C GLN A 314 12.42 7.66 7.02
N MET A 315 12.56 8.97 7.16
CA MET A 315 13.75 9.59 7.80
C MET A 315 13.89 9.19 9.27
N VAL A 316 12.78 9.05 10.00
CA VAL A 316 12.81 8.73 11.43
C VAL A 316 12.83 7.22 11.71
N ALA A 317 12.44 6.39 10.76
CA ALA A 317 12.32 4.94 10.93
C ALA A 317 13.60 4.27 11.48
N PRO A 318 14.83 4.58 10.99
CA PRO A 318 16.06 3.99 11.55
C PRO A 318 16.24 4.24 13.05
N TYR A 319 15.79 5.37 13.57
CA TYR A 319 15.86 5.72 14.99
C TYR A 319 14.73 5.09 15.81
N LEU A 320 13.57 4.85 15.18
CA LEU A 320 12.37 4.34 15.84
C LEU A 320 12.29 2.82 15.87
N LYS A 321 12.85 2.10 14.89
CA LYS A 321 12.82 0.63 14.87
C LYS A 321 13.41 -0.01 16.15
N PRO A 322 14.57 0.43 16.69
CA PRO A 322 15.06 -0.07 17.97
C PRO A 322 14.11 0.22 19.13
N VAL A 323 13.39 1.34 19.10
CA VAL A 323 12.38 1.69 20.10
C VAL A 323 11.16 0.77 19.98
N LEU A 324 10.64 0.56 18.77
CA LEU A 324 9.52 -0.37 18.52
C LEU A 324 9.86 -1.77 19.04
N LYS A 325 11.05 -2.27 18.70
CA LYS A 325 11.55 -3.57 19.18
C LYS A 325 11.69 -3.60 20.71
N ARG A 326 12.26 -2.54 21.31
CA ARG A 326 12.36 -2.39 22.77
C ARG A 326 11.00 -2.44 23.45
N TYR A 327 9.97 -1.86 22.84
CA TYR A 327 8.61 -1.87 23.38
C TYR A 327 7.81 -3.13 23.06
N GLY A 328 8.39 -4.09 22.33
CA GLY A 328 7.81 -5.40 22.05
C GLY A 328 6.95 -5.49 20.80
N ILE A 329 7.01 -4.49 19.90
CA ILE A 329 6.40 -4.62 18.57
C ILE A 329 7.11 -5.76 17.83
N ARG A 330 6.33 -6.63 17.20
CA ARG A 330 6.84 -7.80 16.46
C ARG A 330 7.49 -7.36 15.15
N PHE A 331 8.54 -8.07 14.76
CA PHE A 331 9.28 -7.84 13.53
C PHE A 331 9.31 -9.14 12.73
N ASN A 332 8.93 -9.09 11.47
CA ASN A 332 9.04 -10.21 10.54
C ASN A 332 8.40 -11.51 11.09
N ASP A 333 7.24 -11.39 11.72
CA ASP A 333 6.37 -12.48 12.15
C ASP A 333 5.71 -13.09 10.91
N PHE A 334 6.49 -13.84 10.14
CA PHE A 334 6.02 -14.55 8.94
C PHE A 334 5.09 -15.72 9.28
N GLU A 335 5.17 -16.23 10.50
CA GLU A 335 4.32 -17.32 10.98
C GLU A 335 2.85 -16.90 11.03
N SER A 336 2.56 -15.64 11.41
CA SER A 336 1.18 -15.13 11.39
C SER A 336 0.51 -15.29 10.03
N MET A 337 1.28 -15.24 8.93
CA MET A 337 0.77 -15.33 7.55
C MET A 337 0.19 -16.72 7.25
N LEU A 338 0.65 -17.76 7.94
CA LEU A 338 0.12 -19.13 7.84
C LEU A 338 -1.25 -19.27 8.52
N HIS A 339 -1.56 -18.40 9.47
CA HIS A 339 -2.75 -18.47 10.31
C HIS A 339 -3.69 -17.26 10.09
N GLY A 340 -3.75 -16.72 8.89
CA GLY A 340 -4.65 -15.61 8.55
C GLY A 340 -4.33 -14.31 9.29
N ASN A 341 -3.06 -14.10 9.62
CA ASN A 341 -2.53 -12.96 10.36
C ASN A 341 -3.13 -12.79 11.76
N ARG A 342 -3.47 -13.87 12.46
CA ARG A 342 -3.87 -13.75 13.86
C ARG A 342 -2.72 -13.23 14.72
N TYR A 343 -3.05 -12.40 15.71
CA TYR A 343 -2.06 -11.86 16.65
C TYR A 343 -1.65 -12.93 17.66
N GLU A 344 -2.60 -13.66 18.24
CA GLU A 344 -2.31 -14.76 19.16
C GLU A 344 -2.08 -16.06 18.34
N LYS A 345 -1.10 -16.86 18.76
CA LYS A 345 -0.75 -18.12 18.09
C LYS A 345 -1.79 -19.21 18.33
N ASP A 346 -2.36 -19.23 19.53
CA ASP A 346 -3.41 -20.16 19.92
C ASP A 346 -4.77 -19.48 19.83
N PRO A 347 -5.76 -20.08 19.15
CA PRO A 347 -7.13 -19.61 19.20
C PRO A 347 -7.58 -19.62 20.66
N VAL A 348 -7.85 -18.45 21.24
CA VAL A 348 -8.88 -18.41 22.27
C VAL A 348 -10.15 -18.85 21.53
N GLY A 349 -10.61 -20.06 21.81
CA GLY A 349 -11.61 -20.79 21.03
C GLY A 349 -12.86 -19.95 20.80
N PHE A 350 -12.97 -19.36 19.62
CA PHE A 350 -14.25 -18.94 19.07
C PHE A 350 -14.76 -20.11 18.25
N LEU A 351 -15.68 -20.86 18.85
CA LEU A 351 -16.57 -21.76 18.14
C LEU A 351 -17.20 -20.98 16.98
N GLU A 352 -16.89 -21.35 15.74
CA GLU A 352 -17.68 -20.92 14.60
C GLU A 352 -19.06 -21.60 14.69
N PRO A 353 -20.19 -20.86 14.65
CA PRO A 353 -21.44 -21.46 14.25
C PRO A 353 -21.37 -21.73 12.74
N ALA A 354 -21.76 -22.94 12.36
CA ALA A 354 -21.83 -23.48 11.00
C ALA A 354 -22.57 -22.59 9.99
#